data_AF-A0A8H4RFV2-F1
#
_entry.id   AF-A0A8H4RFV2-F1
#
_cell.length_a   1.000
_cell.length_b   1.000
_cell.length_c   1.000
_cell.angle_alpha   90.00
_cell.angle_beta   90.00
_cell.angle_gamma   90.00
#
_symmetry.space_group_name_H-M   'P 1'
#
loop_
_entity.id
_entity.type
_entity.pdbx_description
1 polymer ?
#
loop_
_entity_poly.entity_id
_entity_poly.type
_entity_poly.pdbx_seq_one_letter_code
_entity_poly.pdbx_strand_id
1 'polypeptide(L)'
;MKFSLISAVALLGATATQAYTFTRLNKTNAALLVVDHQLGLSSLVRDYSTVEFRSAIFAHAALGNLFNLPTILTTSADTGPNGALPKEIIDMHPNAPFIHRQGEVNAWDNADFRAAVEATGKKQIILGGIVTEVCTSFLALSLIEAGYEVWANTDASGTFTDKLAADANRRMENAGVQLMGMFGIAMDLMRDWRDTPGSAEVLPFLDNYEEKQHSFKSGGAIVHDVEKLHRKYGPAVRIAPNEITFAHQDAWTDIFQGRQGHQQFLKDPVWWARQPGHPDSLISAINPETHARMRKALSQGFTQRALRKQEHILQKYVGLLIERLRQMEEAADGQGAVVDIVPWFNYTTFDIFGDLGFGESFDCLQNSRYHPWIALLFNSVKAASFVISARFYPLIEFMLMKCIPKPLKKMQQDHFQQIVDKVQRRLNWEVERPDIMSYVLKHNDENAKEGMSLGEMQATFMVLTTVGSETTATVLSGTLNHLIAHPVMLARLEREVRGKFLKEDEITLDALTELPYLNAVINEGLRCCPPIPVMLPRVVPDGGDTVCGMWLPDGAALPPRLPSTHLTQGPANA
;
A
#
# COMPACT_ATOMS: atom_id res chain seq x y z
N MET A 1 -80.57 15.77 -40.65
CA MET A 1 -79.73 14.56 -40.51
C MET A 1 -78.38 14.98 -39.97
N LYS A 2 -77.92 14.31 -38.90
CA LYS A 2 -76.67 14.59 -38.17
C LYS A 2 -75.46 14.29 -39.05
N PHE A 3 -74.42 15.14 -39.05
CA PHE A 3 -73.04 14.72 -38.80
C PHE A 3 -72.16 15.94 -38.45
N SER A 4 -71.37 15.71 -37.40
CA SER A 4 -70.56 16.60 -36.56
C SER A 4 -69.52 17.46 -37.31
N LEU A 5 -69.45 18.76 -36.99
CA LEU A 5 -68.21 19.55 -37.14
C LEU A 5 -67.29 19.20 -35.97
N ILE A 6 -66.12 18.65 -36.26
CA ILE A 6 -65.04 18.45 -35.29
C ILE A 6 -64.22 19.75 -35.27
N SER A 7 -64.38 20.56 -34.23
CA SER A 7 -63.41 21.60 -33.88
C SER A 7 -62.28 20.94 -33.10
N ALA A 8 -61.10 20.86 -33.73
CA ALA A 8 -59.87 20.46 -33.07
C ALA A 8 -59.42 21.59 -32.11
N VAL A 9 -59.50 21.35 -30.81
CA VAL A 9 -58.77 22.12 -29.80
C VAL A 9 -57.44 21.41 -29.60
N ALA A 10 -56.38 21.94 -30.22
CA ALA A 10 -55.02 21.55 -29.91
C ALA A 10 -54.62 22.16 -28.56
N LEU A 11 -54.46 21.32 -27.53
CA LEU A 11 -53.72 21.71 -26.33
C LEU A 11 -52.24 21.78 -26.68
N LEU A 12 -51.70 22.99 -26.76
CA LEU A 12 -50.27 23.25 -26.70
C LEU A 12 -49.77 22.95 -25.28
N GLY A 13 -49.29 21.73 -25.06
CA GLY A 13 -48.41 21.42 -23.93
C GLY A 13 -47.03 21.99 -24.22
N ALA A 14 -46.71 23.14 -23.65
CA ALA A 14 -45.38 23.71 -23.72
C ALA A 14 -44.39 22.80 -22.96
N THR A 15 -43.56 22.05 -23.68
CA THR A 15 -42.36 21.44 -23.12
C THR A 15 -41.35 22.55 -22.87
N ALA A 16 -41.30 23.09 -21.65
CA ALA A 16 -40.22 23.97 -21.23
C ALA A 16 -38.92 23.14 -21.20
N THR A 17 -38.03 23.36 -22.15
CA THR A 17 -36.64 22.93 -22.04
C THR A 17 -36.01 23.70 -20.89
N GLN A 18 -35.85 23.04 -19.74
CA GLN A 18 -35.19 23.65 -18.58
C GLN A 18 -33.72 23.87 -18.95
N ALA A 19 -33.33 25.12 -19.15
CA ALA A 19 -31.94 25.47 -19.39
C ALA A 19 -31.09 25.00 -18.21
N TYR A 20 -29.97 24.35 -18.49
CA TYR A 20 -29.03 23.94 -17.45
C TYR A 20 -28.40 25.19 -16.81
N THR A 21 -28.63 25.38 -15.52
CA THR A 21 -27.99 26.42 -14.73
C THR A 21 -26.81 25.81 -13.98
N PHE A 22 -25.60 26.27 -14.30
CA PHE A 22 -24.39 25.81 -13.62
C PHE A 22 -24.20 26.55 -12.29
N THR A 23 -24.63 25.93 -11.19
CA THR A 23 -24.41 26.44 -9.84
C THR A 23 -23.06 25.97 -9.32
N ARG A 24 -22.27 26.89 -8.75
CA ARG A 24 -20.92 26.62 -8.27
C ARG A 24 -20.77 26.99 -6.79
N LEU A 25 -19.83 26.35 -6.09
CA LEU A 25 -19.47 26.65 -4.71
C LEU A 25 -18.85 28.05 -4.57
N ASN A 26 -19.39 28.85 -3.66
CA ASN A 26 -18.91 30.18 -3.34
C ASN A 26 -18.36 30.18 -1.91
N LYS A 27 -17.04 30.37 -1.76
CA LYS A 27 -16.35 30.41 -0.47
C LYS A 27 -16.93 31.43 0.53
N THR A 28 -17.62 32.48 0.05
CA THR A 28 -18.28 33.47 0.93
C THR A 28 -19.69 33.06 1.38
N ASN A 29 -20.31 32.07 0.72
CA ASN A 29 -21.66 31.56 0.99
C ASN A 29 -21.69 30.08 1.40
N ALA A 30 -20.52 29.48 1.61
CA ALA A 30 -20.37 28.07 1.97
C ALA A 30 -20.02 27.88 3.45
N ALA A 31 -20.56 26.84 4.06
CA ALA A 31 -20.14 26.28 5.34
C ALA A 31 -19.72 24.81 5.16
N LEU A 32 -18.81 24.34 6.01
CA LEU A 32 -18.27 22.99 6.00
C LEU A 32 -18.84 22.18 7.17
N LEU A 33 -19.37 20.99 6.89
CA LEU A 33 -19.88 20.07 7.91
C LEU A 33 -19.06 18.79 7.94
N VAL A 34 -18.45 18.51 9.10
CA VAL A 34 -17.72 17.26 9.38
C VAL A 34 -18.59 16.40 10.30
N VAL A 35 -19.13 15.31 9.74
CA VAL A 35 -20.26 14.60 10.34
C VAL A 35 -19.88 13.18 10.69
N ASP A 36 -19.80 12.91 12.00
CA ASP A 36 -19.67 11.55 12.54
C ASP A 36 -18.45 10.76 12.08
N HIS A 37 -17.35 11.38 11.63
CA HIS A 37 -16.09 10.68 11.30
C HIS A 37 -15.39 10.07 12.54
N GLN A 38 -16.14 9.38 13.38
CA GLN A 38 -15.75 8.80 14.64
C GLN A 38 -14.94 7.51 14.41
N LEU A 39 -13.97 7.28 15.29
CA LEU A 39 -13.01 6.18 15.14
C LEU A 39 -13.68 4.79 15.15
N GLY A 40 -14.74 4.60 15.93
CA GLY A 40 -15.48 3.33 15.97
C GLY A 40 -16.28 3.08 14.70
N LEU A 41 -16.95 4.10 14.16
CA LEU A 41 -17.69 4.02 12.89
C LEU A 41 -16.77 3.78 11.68
N SER A 42 -15.51 4.18 11.77
CA SER A 42 -14.51 3.95 10.71
C SER A 42 -14.27 2.47 10.40
N SER A 43 -14.59 1.56 11.33
CA SER A 43 -14.53 0.12 11.11
C SER A 43 -15.62 -0.43 10.17
N LEU A 44 -16.68 0.36 9.93
CA LEU A 44 -17.80 -0.01 9.05
C LEU A 44 -17.52 0.30 7.58
N VAL A 45 -16.58 1.22 7.32
CA VAL A 45 -16.18 1.64 5.98
C VAL A 45 -15.32 0.57 5.33
N ARG A 46 -15.75 0.05 4.18
CA ARG A 46 -15.05 -1.02 3.43
C ARG A 46 -14.99 -0.78 1.92
N ASP A 47 -15.68 0.25 1.44
CA ASP A 47 -15.58 0.76 0.06
C ASP A 47 -14.32 1.60 -0.17
N TYR A 48 -13.58 1.92 0.89
CA TYR A 48 -12.24 2.55 0.85
C TYR A 48 -11.25 1.75 1.69
N SER A 49 -9.94 1.87 1.38
CA SER A 49 -8.93 1.46 2.35
C SER A 49 -8.89 2.43 3.54
N THR A 50 -8.46 1.93 4.71
CA THR A 50 -8.38 2.74 5.94
C THR A 50 -7.50 3.97 5.78
N VAL A 51 -6.40 3.86 5.03
CA VAL A 51 -5.45 4.97 4.81
C VAL A 51 -6.06 6.02 3.87
N GLU A 52 -6.67 5.58 2.77
CA GLU A 52 -7.32 6.50 1.81
C GLU A 52 -8.45 7.27 2.48
N PHE A 53 -9.32 6.55 3.22
CA PHE A 53 -10.46 7.17 3.90
C PHE A 53 -10.00 8.13 4.99
N ARG A 54 -9.01 7.74 5.82
CA ARG A 54 -8.43 8.63 6.83
C ARG A 54 -7.84 9.91 6.21
N SER A 55 -7.11 9.78 5.10
CA SER A 55 -6.59 10.93 4.37
C SER A 55 -7.72 11.83 3.87
N ALA A 56 -8.81 11.24 3.36
CA ALA A 56 -9.96 11.96 2.83
C ALA A 56 -10.71 12.79 3.88
N ILE A 57 -10.98 12.21 5.05
CA ILE A 57 -11.68 12.90 6.12
C ILE A 57 -10.85 14.06 6.67
N PHE A 58 -9.52 13.91 6.71
CA PHE A 58 -8.60 14.97 7.14
C PHE A 58 -8.49 16.08 6.10
N ALA A 59 -8.41 15.72 4.82
CA ALA A 59 -8.45 16.68 3.72
C ALA A 59 -9.74 17.50 3.78
N HIS A 60 -10.87 16.83 4.06
CA HIS A 60 -12.18 17.46 4.12
C HIS A 60 -12.27 18.43 5.28
N ALA A 61 -11.84 18.03 6.47
CA ALA A 61 -11.75 18.95 7.61
C ALA A 61 -10.82 20.14 7.29
N ALA A 62 -9.67 19.91 6.65
CA ALA A 62 -8.70 20.95 6.34
C ALA A 62 -9.20 22.00 5.32
N LEU A 63 -10.23 21.71 4.50
CA LEU A 63 -10.87 22.70 3.62
C LEU A 63 -11.33 23.94 4.39
N GLY A 64 -11.80 23.77 5.63
CA GLY A 64 -12.29 24.86 6.45
C GLY A 64 -11.21 25.90 6.72
N ASN A 65 -9.99 25.45 7.02
CA ASN A 65 -8.85 26.34 7.24
C ASN A 65 -8.29 26.90 5.93
N LEU A 66 -8.21 26.07 4.89
CA LEU A 66 -7.67 26.47 3.59
C LEU A 66 -8.47 27.62 2.97
N PHE A 67 -9.81 27.54 3.01
CA PHE A 67 -10.71 28.53 2.40
C PHE A 67 -11.41 29.44 3.39
N ASN A 68 -11.06 29.38 4.68
CA ASN A 68 -11.67 30.15 5.77
C ASN A 68 -13.21 29.99 5.83
N LEU A 69 -13.68 28.74 5.80
CA LEU A 69 -15.10 28.41 5.84
C LEU A 69 -15.57 28.21 7.29
N PRO A 70 -16.77 28.72 7.67
CA PRO A 70 -17.42 28.31 8.91
C PRO A 70 -17.54 26.79 8.94
N THR A 71 -16.94 26.17 9.95
CA THR A 71 -16.90 24.70 10.08
C THR A 71 -17.68 24.27 11.31
N ILE A 72 -18.48 23.22 11.17
CA ILE A 72 -19.24 22.61 12.27
C ILE A 72 -18.87 21.13 12.35
N LEU A 73 -18.59 20.68 13.58
CA LEU A 73 -18.27 19.29 13.88
C LEU A 73 -19.44 18.65 14.61
N THR A 74 -19.76 17.40 14.33
CA THR A 74 -20.74 16.65 15.13
C THR A 74 -20.38 15.18 15.26
N THR A 75 -20.82 14.58 16.37
CA THR A 75 -20.80 13.13 16.61
C THR A 75 -22.20 12.66 16.94
N SER A 76 -22.49 11.40 16.62
CA SER A 76 -23.78 10.75 16.88
C SER A 76 -23.90 10.25 18.33
N ALA A 77 -22.84 9.62 18.85
CA ALA A 77 -22.69 9.19 20.24
C ALA A 77 -21.20 8.90 20.52
N ASP A 78 -20.47 9.85 21.08
CA ASP A 78 -18.99 9.80 21.22
C ASP A 78 -18.48 9.00 22.42
N THR A 79 -19.31 8.83 23.45
CA THR A 79 -19.04 7.98 24.62
C THR A 79 -19.47 6.52 24.41
N GLY A 80 -20.13 6.23 23.28
CA GLY A 80 -20.63 4.90 22.91
C GLY A 80 -19.71 4.14 21.95
N PRO A 81 -20.21 3.06 21.31
CA PRO A 81 -19.41 2.21 20.41
C PRO A 81 -18.94 2.94 19.14
N ASN A 82 -19.55 4.07 18.81
CA ASN A 82 -19.14 4.89 17.67
C ASN A 82 -17.79 5.58 17.91
N GLY A 83 -17.40 5.80 19.18
CA GLY A 83 -16.10 6.34 19.59
C GLY A 83 -15.94 7.85 19.38
N ALA A 84 -14.79 8.41 19.73
CA ALA A 84 -14.54 9.85 19.58
C ALA A 84 -14.26 10.26 18.12
N LEU A 85 -14.42 11.56 17.84
CA LEU A 85 -13.89 12.18 16.63
C LEU A 85 -12.35 12.24 16.71
N PRO A 86 -11.59 12.03 15.61
CA PRO A 86 -10.14 12.14 15.60
C PRO A 86 -9.66 13.47 16.18
N LYS A 87 -8.69 13.39 17.12
CA LYS A 87 -8.13 14.57 17.78
C LYS A 87 -7.57 15.57 16.78
N GLU A 88 -7.00 15.10 15.68
CA GLU A 88 -6.44 15.93 14.63
C GLU A 88 -7.50 16.84 13.97
N ILE A 89 -8.75 16.37 13.80
CA ILE A 89 -9.84 17.18 13.26
C ILE A 89 -10.27 18.25 14.26
N ILE A 90 -10.31 17.91 15.56
CA ILE A 90 -10.65 18.85 16.64
C ILE A 90 -9.57 19.94 16.74
N ASP A 91 -8.29 19.54 16.73
CA ASP A 91 -7.15 20.45 16.83
C ASP A 91 -7.05 21.37 15.59
N MET A 92 -7.55 20.96 14.41
CA MET A 92 -7.69 21.82 13.23
C MET A 92 -8.72 22.94 13.43
N HIS A 93 -9.75 22.71 14.25
CA HIS A 93 -10.93 23.56 14.39
C HIS A 93 -11.26 23.87 15.85
N PRO A 94 -10.34 24.47 16.63
CA PRO A 94 -10.50 24.64 18.08
C PRO A 94 -11.68 25.52 18.50
N ASN A 95 -12.18 26.36 17.58
CA ASN A 95 -13.28 27.32 17.82
C ASN A 95 -14.57 26.94 17.06
N ALA A 96 -14.59 25.82 16.34
CA ALA A 96 -15.80 25.38 15.64
C ALA A 96 -16.85 24.91 16.65
N PRO A 97 -18.15 25.16 16.40
CA PRO A 97 -19.21 24.47 17.13
C PRO A 97 -19.03 22.96 17.02
N PHE A 98 -18.83 22.29 18.16
CA PHE A 98 -18.71 20.85 18.23
C PHE A 98 -19.92 20.27 18.97
N ILE A 99 -20.85 19.68 18.22
CA ILE A 99 -22.13 19.21 18.73
C ILE A 99 -22.08 17.72 19.04
N HIS A 100 -22.14 17.39 20.33
CA HIS A 100 -22.15 16.03 20.85
C HIS A 100 -23.59 15.52 20.99
N ARG A 101 -24.06 14.75 20.01
CA ARG A 101 -25.42 14.20 20.00
C ARG A 101 -25.53 12.98 20.92
N GLN A 102 -26.76 12.63 21.30
CA GLN A 102 -27.08 11.62 22.32
C GLN A 102 -27.61 10.32 21.70
N GLY A 103 -27.28 10.07 20.43
CA GLY A 103 -27.71 8.91 19.66
C GLY A 103 -28.63 9.24 18.48
N GLU A 104 -28.97 10.51 18.24
CA GLU A 104 -29.66 10.91 17.03
C GLU A 104 -28.86 10.40 15.81
N VAL A 105 -29.53 9.73 14.88
CA VAL A 105 -28.85 9.16 13.70
C VAL A 105 -28.62 10.26 12.68
N ASN A 106 -29.66 11.00 12.32
CA ASN A 106 -29.56 12.17 11.45
C ASN A 106 -29.15 13.41 12.27
N ALA A 107 -28.08 14.09 11.87
CA ALA A 107 -27.61 15.28 12.60
C ALA A 107 -28.64 16.41 12.58
N TRP A 108 -29.47 16.46 11.54
CA TRP A 108 -30.53 17.45 11.44
C TRP A 108 -31.63 17.28 12.49
N ASP A 109 -31.76 16.13 13.14
CA ASP A 109 -32.78 15.91 14.18
C ASP A 109 -32.40 16.61 15.51
N ASN A 110 -31.11 16.90 15.70
CA ASN A 110 -30.61 17.59 16.88
C ASN A 110 -30.78 19.12 16.75
N ALA A 111 -31.42 19.74 17.75
CA ALA A 111 -31.75 21.16 17.72
C ALA A 111 -30.52 22.08 17.78
N ASP A 112 -29.50 21.70 18.55
CA ASP A 112 -28.27 22.49 18.68
C ASP A 112 -27.46 22.46 17.37
N PHE A 113 -27.45 21.31 16.68
CA PHE A 113 -26.85 21.20 15.35
C PHE A 113 -27.55 22.10 14.33
N ARG A 114 -28.89 22.09 14.27
CA ARG A 114 -29.64 22.99 13.37
C ARG A 114 -29.33 24.45 13.66
N ALA A 115 -29.36 24.85 14.94
CA ALA A 115 -29.05 26.21 15.35
C ALA A 115 -27.62 26.62 14.96
N ALA A 116 -26.64 25.71 15.08
CA ALA A 116 -25.27 25.97 14.65
C ALA A 116 -25.17 26.18 13.13
N VAL A 117 -25.86 25.37 12.32
CA VAL A 117 -25.88 25.52 10.85
C VAL A 117 -26.56 26.83 10.45
N GLU A 118 -27.70 27.15 11.04
CA GLU A 118 -28.43 28.42 10.81
C GLU A 118 -27.59 29.64 11.19
N ALA A 119 -26.86 29.58 12.31
CA ALA A 119 -26.00 30.66 12.79
C ALA A 119 -24.85 31.01 11.83
N THR A 120 -24.46 30.11 10.93
CA THR A 120 -23.44 30.42 9.90
C THR A 120 -23.92 31.47 8.90
N GLY A 121 -25.24 31.61 8.71
CA GLY A 121 -25.85 32.45 7.68
C GLY A 121 -25.54 32.02 6.25
N LYS A 122 -24.95 30.83 6.05
CA LYS A 122 -24.54 30.31 4.73
C LYS A 122 -25.67 29.49 4.11
N LYS A 123 -25.78 29.53 2.79
CA LYS A 123 -26.77 28.74 2.04
C LYS A 123 -26.20 27.50 1.37
N GLN A 124 -24.89 27.50 1.11
CA GLN A 124 -24.21 26.35 0.52
C GLN A 124 -23.53 25.53 1.62
N ILE A 125 -23.68 24.21 1.53
CA ILE A 125 -23.13 23.27 2.49
C ILE A 125 -22.19 22.33 1.77
N ILE A 126 -20.96 22.23 2.26
CA ILE A 126 -20.00 21.20 1.88
C ILE A 126 -20.05 20.14 2.97
N LEU A 127 -20.53 18.95 2.62
CA LEU A 127 -20.82 17.87 3.57
C LEU A 127 -19.86 16.70 3.38
N GLY A 128 -19.19 16.28 4.44
CA GLY A 128 -18.49 15.01 4.52
C GLY A 128 -18.95 14.28 5.77
N GLY A 129 -19.43 13.05 5.60
CA GLY A 129 -19.92 12.26 6.72
C GLY A 129 -19.62 10.77 6.58
N ILE A 130 -19.60 10.04 7.69
CA ILE A 130 -19.36 8.59 7.65
C ILE A 130 -20.66 7.79 7.47
N VAL A 131 -20.57 6.58 6.92
CA VAL A 131 -21.71 5.74 6.54
C VAL A 131 -22.61 6.50 5.55
N THR A 132 -22.18 6.49 4.29
CA THR A 132 -22.79 7.25 3.18
C THR A 132 -24.32 7.13 3.12
N GLU A 133 -24.86 5.93 3.32
CA GLU A 133 -26.30 5.66 3.26
C GLU A 133 -27.10 6.10 4.50
N VAL A 134 -26.42 6.52 5.56
CA VAL A 134 -27.02 6.94 6.83
C VAL A 134 -26.66 8.39 7.13
N CYS A 135 -25.51 8.68 7.75
CA CYS A 135 -25.22 10.01 8.27
C CYS A 135 -25.10 11.05 7.14
N THR A 136 -24.41 10.70 6.05
CA THR A 136 -24.26 11.61 4.89
C THR A 136 -25.60 11.80 4.18
N SER A 137 -26.27 10.71 3.78
CA SER A 137 -27.49 10.85 2.97
C SER A 137 -28.67 11.45 3.75
N PHE A 138 -28.88 11.09 5.01
CA PHE A 138 -30.02 11.61 5.78
C PHE A 138 -29.87 13.12 6.03
N LEU A 139 -28.67 13.54 6.39
CA LEU A 139 -28.39 14.95 6.60
C LEU A 139 -28.47 15.73 5.28
N ALA A 140 -27.88 15.22 4.20
CA ALA A 140 -27.94 15.89 2.89
C ALA A 140 -29.39 16.13 2.44
N LEU A 141 -30.24 15.11 2.57
CA LEU A 141 -31.66 15.21 2.20
C LEU A 141 -32.43 16.18 3.11
N SER A 142 -32.15 16.17 4.42
CA SER A 142 -32.78 17.10 5.36
C SER A 142 -32.38 18.56 5.11
N LEU A 143 -31.12 18.79 4.73
CA LEU A 143 -30.62 20.11 4.34
C LEU A 143 -31.27 20.62 3.06
N ILE A 144 -31.46 19.75 2.06
CA ILE A 144 -32.22 20.07 0.85
C ILE A 144 -33.67 20.46 1.21
N GLU A 145 -34.34 19.67 2.06
CA GLU A 145 -35.70 19.98 2.54
C GLU A 145 -35.76 21.33 3.27
N ALA A 146 -34.72 21.66 4.04
CA ALA A 146 -34.57 22.94 4.72
C ALA A 146 -34.16 24.12 3.80
N GLY A 147 -33.98 23.87 2.50
CA GLY A 147 -33.69 24.90 1.50
C GLY A 147 -32.22 25.32 1.40
N TYR A 148 -31.29 24.44 1.77
CA TYR A 148 -29.85 24.60 1.53
C TYR A 148 -29.46 23.98 0.17
N GLU A 149 -28.36 24.47 -0.40
CA GLU A 149 -27.68 23.82 -1.52
C GLU A 149 -26.56 22.93 -0.98
N VAL A 150 -26.53 21.64 -1.34
CA VAL A 150 -25.61 20.68 -0.71
C VAL A 150 -24.63 20.11 -1.74
N TRP A 151 -23.34 20.20 -1.42
CA TRP A 151 -22.24 19.50 -2.08
C TRP A 151 -21.73 18.40 -1.15
N ALA A 152 -22.04 17.15 -1.46
CA ALA A 152 -21.54 16.01 -0.70
C ALA A 152 -20.16 15.59 -1.25
N ASN A 153 -19.16 15.63 -0.38
CA ASN A 153 -17.83 15.12 -0.67
C ASN A 153 -17.83 13.60 -0.62
N THR A 154 -17.82 12.98 -1.80
CA THR A 154 -17.84 11.52 -1.91
C THR A 154 -16.55 10.88 -1.43
N ASP A 155 -15.40 11.57 -1.55
CA ASP A 155 -14.11 10.99 -1.10
C ASP A 155 -14.04 10.88 0.42
N ALA A 156 -14.71 11.79 1.14
CA ALA A 156 -14.81 11.78 2.60
C ALA A 156 -16.09 11.11 3.12
N SER A 157 -16.80 10.34 2.28
CA SER A 157 -18.02 9.64 2.66
C SER A 157 -17.99 8.16 2.23
N GLY A 158 -17.78 7.26 3.19
CA GLY A 158 -17.66 5.81 2.95
C GLY A 158 -18.69 4.97 3.70
N THR A 159 -18.95 3.75 3.22
CA THR A 159 -19.90 2.78 3.81
C THR A 159 -19.42 1.32 3.62
N PHE A 160 -20.30 0.35 3.86
CA PHE A 160 -19.95 -1.08 3.87
C PHE A 160 -19.59 -1.66 2.50
N THR A 161 -20.12 -1.14 1.39
CA THR A 161 -19.87 -1.65 0.03
C THR A 161 -20.10 -0.58 -1.03
N ASP A 162 -19.44 -0.71 -2.18
CA ASP A 162 -19.63 0.16 -3.36
C ASP A 162 -21.09 0.25 -3.82
N LYS A 163 -21.84 -0.86 -3.70
CA LYS A 163 -23.27 -0.89 -4.05
C LYS A 163 -24.08 0.06 -3.17
N LEU A 164 -23.88 0.01 -1.86
CA LEU A 164 -24.63 0.83 -0.91
C LEU A 164 -24.23 2.31 -1.03
N ALA A 165 -22.95 2.59 -1.28
CA ALA A 165 -22.50 3.93 -1.63
C ALA A 165 -23.21 4.45 -2.88
N ALA A 166 -23.28 3.65 -3.95
CA ALA A 166 -23.96 4.02 -5.20
C ALA A 166 -25.47 4.23 -5.03
N ASP A 167 -26.15 3.38 -4.25
CA ASP A 167 -27.59 3.51 -4.00
C ASP A 167 -27.90 4.79 -3.19
N ALA A 168 -27.08 5.10 -2.17
CA ALA A 168 -27.18 6.34 -1.39
C ALA A 168 -26.89 7.59 -2.23
N ASN A 169 -25.81 7.56 -3.00
CA ASN A 169 -25.41 8.64 -3.91
C ASN A 169 -26.50 8.96 -4.93
N ARG A 170 -27.07 7.93 -5.58
CA ARG A 170 -28.19 8.11 -6.52
C ARG A 170 -29.41 8.74 -5.85
N ARG A 171 -29.70 8.38 -4.59
CA ARG A 171 -30.80 8.98 -3.82
C ARG A 171 -30.55 10.46 -3.53
N MET A 172 -29.32 10.82 -3.17
CA MET A 172 -28.91 12.22 -2.95
C MET A 172 -28.98 13.05 -4.25
N GLU A 173 -28.44 12.53 -5.35
CA GLU A 173 -28.49 13.19 -6.67
C GLU A 173 -29.93 13.46 -7.12
N ASN A 174 -30.82 12.47 -6.97
CA ASN A 174 -32.24 12.61 -7.32
C ASN A 174 -32.97 13.70 -6.51
N ALA A 175 -32.44 14.05 -5.34
CA ALA A 175 -32.95 15.15 -4.50
C ALA A 175 -32.27 16.50 -4.79
N GLY A 176 -31.28 16.56 -5.69
CA GLY A 176 -30.58 17.78 -6.07
C GLY A 176 -29.25 18.03 -5.34
N VAL A 177 -28.77 17.08 -4.54
CA VAL A 177 -27.43 17.14 -3.94
C VAL A 177 -26.37 17.00 -5.03
N GLN A 178 -25.36 17.87 -5.00
CA GLN A 178 -24.22 17.81 -5.91
C GLN A 178 -23.15 16.86 -5.34
N LEU A 179 -22.88 15.75 -6.01
CA LEU A 179 -21.79 14.86 -5.62
C LEU A 179 -20.48 15.32 -6.23
N MET A 180 -19.46 15.53 -5.40
CA MET A 180 -18.14 15.95 -5.86
C MET A 180 -17.02 15.26 -5.09
N GLY A 181 -15.89 15.03 -5.76
CA GLY A 181 -14.64 14.65 -5.12
C GLY A 181 -13.91 15.86 -4.54
N MET A 182 -12.91 15.60 -3.70
CA MET A 182 -12.12 16.60 -2.99
C MET A 182 -11.47 17.62 -3.93
N PHE A 183 -10.74 17.14 -4.94
CA PHE A 183 -10.10 17.99 -5.94
C PHE A 183 -11.10 18.95 -6.58
N GLY A 184 -12.26 18.42 -6.98
CA GLY A 184 -13.32 19.21 -7.60
C GLY A 184 -13.83 20.32 -6.67
N ILE A 185 -14.08 20.01 -5.39
CA ILE A 185 -14.50 20.99 -4.39
C ILE A 185 -13.44 22.07 -4.21
N ALA A 186 -12.17 21.70 -4.05
CA ALA A 186 -11.06 22.64 -3.89
C ALA A 186 -10.90 23.55 -5.11
N MET A 187 -10.97 22.99 -6.33
CA MET A 187 -10.90 23.77 -7.56
C MET A 187 -12.09 24.71 -7.72
N ASP A 188 -13.29 24.27 -7.35
CA ASP A 188 -14.48 25.11 -7.46
C ASP A 188 -14.43 26.27 -6.46
N LEU A 189 -13.93 26.06 -5.23
CA LEU A 189 -13.70 27.13 -4.27
C LEU A 189 -12.56 28.09 -4.65
N MET A 190 -11.47 27.57 -5.21
CA MET A 190 -10.27 28.33 -5.58
C MET A 190 -10.51 29.30 -6.75
N ARG A 191 -11.28 28.87 -7.76
CA ARG A 191 -11.58 29.61 -9.01
C ARG A 191 -10.39 29.85 -9.94
N ASP A 192 -9.30 30.43 -9.44
CA ASP A 192 -8.14 30.86 -10.20
C ASP A 192 -6.86 30.45 -9.47
N TRP A 193 -5.90 29.86 -10.18
CA TRP A 193 -4.61 29.47 -9.61
C TRP A 193 -3.79 30.65 -9.07
N ARG A 194 -4.13 31.88 -9.47
CA ARG A 194 -3.48 33.12 -9.04
C ARG A 194 -4.14 33.79 -7.83
N ASP A 195 -5.31 33.31 -7.40
CA ASP A 195 -6.03 33.88 -6.26
C ASP A 195 -5.37 33.52 -4.92
N THR A 196 -5.96 34.01 -3.83
CA THR A 196 -5.62 33.56 -2.47
C THR A 196 -6.87 33.05 -1.77
N PRO A 197 -6.90 31.80 -1.29
CA PRO A 197 -5.91 30.74 -1.59
C PRO A 197 -5.88 30.41 -3.10
N GLY A 198 -4.69 30.16 -3.62
CA GLY A 198 -4.40 29.78 -5.02
C GLY A 198 -3.32 28.72 -5.05
N SER A 199 -2.44 28.72 -6.06
CA SER A 199 -1.43 27.65 -6.22
C SER A 199 -0.52 27.49 -5.00
N ALA A 200 -0.18 28.58 -4.31
CA ALA A 200 0.78 28.56 -3.20
C ALA A 200 0.24 27.81 -1.97
N GLU A 201 -1.07 27.90 -1.71
CA GLU A 201 -1.72 27.25 -0.57
C GLU A 201 -2.35 25.91 -0.95
N VAL A 202 -2.91 25.82 -2.17
CA VAL A 202 -3.66 24.63 -2.61
C VAL A 202 -2.70 23.49 -2.99
N LEU A 203 -1.55 23.76 -3.64
CA LEU A 203 -0.63 22.66 -4.00
C LEU A 203 -0.08 21.91 -2.78
N PRO A 204 0.42 22.56 -1.71
CA PRO A 204 0.81 21.85 -0.50
C PRO A 204 -0.34 21.07 0.17
N PHE A 205 -1.57 21.59 0.10
CA PHE A 205 -2.74 20.87 0.57
C PHE A 205 -2.96 19.58 -0.24
N LEU A 206 -2.90 19.66 -1.56
CA LEU A 206 -3.03 18.49 -2.44
C LEU A 206 -1.86 17.51 -2.26
N ASP A 207 -0.63 17.98 -2.07
CA ASP A 207 0.51 17.09 -1.83
C ASP A 207 0.35 16.33 -0.49
N ASN A 208 -0.12 17.02 0.55
CA ASN A 208 -0.32 16.42 1.87
C ASN A 208 -1.42 15.36 1.89
N TYR A 209 -2.47 15.54 1.09
CA TYR A 209 -3.70 14.77 1.19
C TYR A 209 -4.07 13.98 -0.09
N GLU A 210 -3.86 14.53 -1.28
CA GLU A 210 -4.17 13.91 -2.58
C GLU A 210 -3.03 13.10 -3.19
N GLU A 211 -1.75 13.43 -2.96
CA GLU A 211 -0.66 12.53 -3.39
C GLU A 211 -0.82 11.16 -2.70
N LYS A 212 -1.48 11.08 -1.54
CA LYS A 212 -1.83 9.82 -0.88
C LYS A 212 -3.11 9.16 -1.43
N GLN A 213 -4.04 9.91 -2.02
CA GLN A 213 -5.30 9.39 -2.57
C GLN A 213 -5.22 9.03 -4.07
N HIS A 214 -4.50 9.83 -4.87
CA HIS A 214 -4.46 9.74 -6.33
C HIS A 214 -3.15 9.15 -6.84
N SER A 215 -2.07 9.14 -6.04
CA SER A 215 -0.93 8.26 -6.34
C SER A 215 -1.41 6.83 -6.52
N PHE A 216 -2.47 6.40 -5.82
CA PHE A 216 -3.00 5.03 -5.94
C PHE A 216 -3.77 4.72 -7.24
N LYS A 217 -4.34 5.71 -7.94
CA LYS A 217 -4.98 5.48 -9.26
C LYS A 217 -3.98 5.34 -10.42
N SER A 218 -2.71 5.64 -10.16
CA SER A 218 -1.56 5.19 -10.97
C SER A 218 -0.64 4.23 -10.20
N GLY A 219 -1.02 3.82 -8.98
CA GLY A 219 -0.07 3.41 -7.94
C GLY A 219 -0.44 2.15 -7.18
N GLY A 220 0.07 1.04 -7.67
CA GLY A 220 0.16 -0.18 -6.86
C GLY A 220 -1.10 -1.03 -6.79
N ALA A 221 -2.22 -0.60 -7.37
CA ALA A 221 -3.43 -1.43 -7.48
C ALA A 221 -3.36 -2.48 -8.60
N ILE A 222 -2.29 -2.53 -9.41
CA ILE A 222 -2.16 -3.46 -10.55
C ILE A 222 -2.45 -4.92 -10.16
N VAL A 223 -2.05 -5.33 -8.95
CA VAL A 223 -2.32 -6.69 -8.45
C VAL A 223 -3.81 -6.93 -8.26
N HIS A 224 -4.53 -5.96 -7.70
CA HIS A 224 -5.98 -6.00 -7.49
C HIS A 224 -6.77 -5.85 -8.80
N ASP A 225 -6.29 -5.02 -9.72
CA ASP A 225 -6.93 -4.83 -11.01
C ASP A 225 -6.79 -6.08 -11.89
N VAL A 226 -5.58 -6.67 -11.93
CA VAL A 226 -5.35 -7.97 -12.59
C VAL A 226 -6.18 -9.08 -11.95
N GLU A 227 -6.36 -9.07 -10.62
CA GLU A 227 -7.30 -9.98 -9.97
C GLU A 227 -8.74 -9.78 -10.48
N LYS A 228 -9.26 -8.56 -10.49
CA LYS A 228 -10.62 -8.26 -10.98
C LYS A 228 -10.79 -8.72 -12.42
N LEU A 229 -9.76 -8.54 -13.26
CA LEU A 229 -9.75 -9.03 -14.63
C LEU A 229 -9.84 -10.56 -14.68
N HIS A 230 -9.07 -11.28 -13.87
CA HIS A 230 -9.15 -12.74 -13.79
C HIS A 230 -10.50 -13.25 -13.28
N ARG A 231 -11.12 -12.57 -12.30
CA ARG A 231 -12.48 -12.90 -11.83
C ARG A 231 -13.52 -12.75 -12.95
N LYS A 232 -13.31 -11.81 -13.87
CA LYS A 232 -14.23 -11.53 -14.98
C LYS A 232 -13.99 -12.39 -16.21
N TYR A 233 -12.74 -12.58 -16.60
CA TYR A 233 -12.36 -13.16 -17.90
C TYR A 233 -11.76 -14.56 -17.78
N GLY A 234 -11.52 -15.05 -16.56
CA GLY A 234 -11.06 -16.41 -16.30
C GLY A 234 -9.56 -16.54 -16.05
N PRO A 235 -9.00 -17.76 -16.18
CA PRO A 235 -7.67 -18.11 -15.67
C PRO A 235 -6.52 -17.54 -16.50
N ALA A 236 -6.75 -17.09 -17.74
CA ALA A 236 -5.73 -16.48 -18.60
C ALA A 236 -6.26 -15.16 -19.15
N VAL A 237 -5.52 -14.06 -18.95
CA VAL A 237 -5.92 -12.72 -19.37
C VAL A 237 -4.76 -12.03 -20.05
N ARG A 238 -4.99 -11.48 -21.25
CA ARG A 238 -4.05 -10.60 -21.93
C ARG A 238 -4.22 -9.17 -21.42
N ILE A 239 -3.17 -8.62 -20.79
CA ILE A 239 -3.20 -7.28 -20.15
C ILE A 239 -2.44 -6.21 -20.93
N ALA A 240 -1.56 -6.61 -21.85
CA ALA A 240 -0.87 -5.75 -22.82
C ALA A 240 -0.72 -6.48 -24.17
N PRO A 241 -0.27 -5.83 -25.27
CA PRO A 241 -0.20 -6.46 -26.59
C PRO A 241 0.50 -7.83 -26.60
N ASN A 242 1.59 -7.95 -25.84
CA ASN A 242 2.41 -9.16 -25.73
C ASN A 242 2.46 -9.71 -24.30
N GLU A 243 1.56 -9.29 -23.40
CA GLU A 243 1.58 -9.71 -21.98
C GLU A 243 0.34 -10.50 -21.59
N ILE A 244 0.56 -11.71 -21.05
CA ILE A 244 -0.51 -12.60 -20.60
C ILE A 244 -0.25 -12.99 -19.14
N THR A 245 -1.26 -12.79 -18.30
CA THR A 245 -1.26 -13.20 -16.90
C THR A 245 -2.04 -14.50 -16.73
N PHE A 246 -1.61 -15.34 -15.79
CA PHE A 246 -2.29 -16.57 -15.42
C PHE A 246 -2.67 -16.58 -13.94
N ALA A 247 -3.93 -16.94 -13.66
CA ALA A 247 -4.45 -17.23 -12.33
C ALA A 247 -4.86 -18.71 -12.25
N HIS A 248 -3.89 -19.59 -12.46
CA HIS A 248 -4.06 -21.05 -12.47
C HIS A 248 -2.88 -21.69 -11.74
N GLN A 249 -3.12 -22.77 -10.99
CA GLN A 249 -2.09 -23.41 -10.16
C GLN A 249 -0.91 -23.96 -11.00
N ASP A 250 -1.21 -24.50 -12.18
CA ASP A 250 -0.20 -25.11 -13.06
C ASP A 250 0.74 -24.07 -13.70
N ALA A 251 0.33 -22.80 -13.74
CA ALA A 251 1.12 -21.73 -14.34
C ALA A 251 2.49 -21.59 -13.66
N TRP A 252 2.56 -21.84 -12.35
CA TRP A 252 3.82 -21.81 -11.62
C TRP A 252 4.80 -22.87 -12.14
N THR A 253 4.31 -24.10 -12.30
CA THR A 253 5.12 -25.22 -12.81
C THR A 253 5.53 -24.97 -14.25
N ASP A 254 4.59 -24.55 -15.10
CA ASP A 254 4.84 -24.34 -16.53
C ASP A 254 5.82 -23.19 -16.81
N ILE A 255 5.75 -22.10 -16.04
CA ILE A 255 6.56 -20.90 -16.28
C ILE A 255 7.93 -20.98 -15.58
N PHE A 256 8.00 -21.55 -14.36
CA PHE A 256 9.21 -21.45 -13.54
C PHE A 256 10.00 -22.74 -13.37
N GLN A 257 9.38 -23.90 -13.54
CA GLN A 257 10.06 -25.18 -13.37
C GLN A 257 10.61 -25.70 -14.70
N GLY A 258 11.71 -26.43 -14.65
CA GLY A 258 12.21 -27.15 -15.81
C GLY A 258 11.27 -28.31 -16.16
N ARG A 259 10.71 -28.30 -17.37
CA ARG A 259 9.85 -29.39 -17.87
C ARG A 259 10.59 -30.18 -18.96
N GLN A 260 10.47 -31.50 -18.93
CA GLN A 260 11.11 -32.36 -19.92
C GLN A 260 10.55 -32.08 -21.32
N GLY A 261 11.42 -31.80 -22.29
CA GLY A 261 11.01 -31.49 -23.67
C GLY A 261 10.60 -30.03 -23.91
N HIS A 262 10.67 -29.17 -22.89
CA HIS A 262 10.38 -27.75 -22.98
C HIS A 262 11.64 -26.92 -22.76
N GLN A 263 11.71 -25.76 -23.40
CA GLN A 263 12.77 -24.78 -23.13
C GLN A 263 12.46 -23.98 -21.87
N GLN A 264 13.49 -23.45 -21.22
CA GLN A 264 13.32 -22.62 -20.03
C GLN A 264 12.80 -21.23 -20.42
N PHE A 265 11.77 -20.76 -19.72
CA PHE A 265 11.28 -19.39 -19.83
C PHE A 265 12.26 -18.44 -19.12
N LEU A 266 12.98 -17.64 -19.91
CA LEU A 266 13.99 -16.73 -19.40
C LEU A 266 13.35 -15.50 -18.75
N LYS A 267 14.11 -14.83 -17.88
CA LYS A 267 13.73 -13.54 -17.29
C LYS A 267 13.51 -12.52 -18.41
N ASP A 268 12.43 -11.73 -18.31
CA ASP A 268 12.18 -10.63 -19.24
C ASP A 268 13.35 -9.62 -19.27
N PRO A 269 13.95 -9.35 -20.44
CA PRO A 269 15.15 -8.53 -20.53
C PRO A 269 14.91 -7.04 -20.29
N VAL A 270 13.67 -6.56 -20.40
CA VAL A 270 13.31 -5.16 -20.13
C VAL A 270 13.16 -4.96 -18.62
N TRP A 271 12.42 -5.85 -17.97
CA TRP A 271 12.14 -5.82 -16.54
C TRP A 271 13.37 -6.11 -15.69
N TRP A 272 14.08 -7.19 -16.01
CA TRP A 272 15.23 -7.66 -15.23
C TRP A 272 16.56 -7.04 -15.65
N ALA A 273 16.55 -6.10 -16.60
CA ALA A 273 17.75 -5.42 -17.05
C ALA A 273 18.51 -4.78 -15.88
N ARG A 274 19.80 -5.11 -15.79
CA ARG A 274 20.75 -4.48 -14.87
C ARG A 274 20.76 -2.96 -15.02
N GLN A 275 21.20 -2.27 -13.98
CA GLN A 275 21.43 -0.83 -14.06
C GLN A 275 22.54 -0.53 -15.09
N PRO A 276 22.36 0.46 -15.98
CA PRO A 276 23.40 0.83 -16.93
C PRO A 276 24.73 1.09 -16.23
N GLY A 277 25.82 0.56 -16.78
CA GLY A 277 27.18 0.72 -16.23
C GLY A 277 27.52 -0.16 -15.03
N HIS A 278 26.60 -0.98 -14.51
CA HIS A 278 26.84 -1.85 -13.36
C HIS A 278 26.91 -3.33 -13.76
N PRO A 279 27.72 -4.17 -13.10
CA PRO A 279 27.74 -5.62 -13.32
C PRO A 279 26.38 -6.27 -13.06
N ASP A 280 26.21 -7.51 -13.54
CA ASP A 280 25.05 -8.30 -13.17
C ASP A 280 25.05 -8.65 -11.67
N SER A 281 23.86 -8.59 -11.09
CA SER A 281 23.55 -9.16 -9.79
C SER A 281 22.93 -10.55 -9.96
N LEU A 282 22.84 -11.32 -8.88
CA LEU A 282 22.07 -12.57 -8.88
C LEU A 282 20.65 -12.38 -9.44
N ILE A 283 20.02 -11.25 -9.15
CA ILE A 283 18.64 -10.98 -9.57
C ILE A 283 18.57 -10.55 -11.05
N SER A 284 19.52 -9.76 -11.54
CA SER A 284 19.53 -9.29 -12.94
C SER A 284 20.15 -10.29 -13.93
N ALA A 285 20.85 -11.33 -13.46
CA ALA A 285 21.41 -12.36 -14.32
C ALA A 285 20.28 -13.14 -15.04
N ILE A 286 20.12 -12.87 -16.34
CA ILE A 286 19.15 -13.52 -17.24
C ILE A 286 19.71 -14.84 -17.77
N ASN A 287 21.00 -14.87 -18.13
CA ASN A 287 21.66 -16.07 -18.62
C ASN A 287 21.65 -17.17 -17.54
N PRO A 288 21.11 -18.37 -17.83
CA PRO A 288 20.99 -19.45 -16.86
C PRO A 288 22.33 -19.93 -16.27
N GLU A 289 23.39 -19.98 -17.07
CA GLU A 289 24.72 -20.42 -16.62
C GLU A 289 25.34 -19.40 -15.65
N THR A 290 25.27 -18.10 -16.01
CA THR A 290 25.72 -17.01 -15.14
C THR A 290 24.96 -17.04 -13.81
N HIS A 291 23.63 -17.13 -13.86
CA HIS A 291 22.79 -17.19 -12.68
C HIS A 291 23.09 -18.43 -11.81
N ALA A 292 23.24 -19.61 -12.44
CA ALA A 292 23.54 -20.86 -11.74
C ALA A 292 24.89 -20.79 -11.00
N ARG A 293 25.92 -20.24 -11.65
CA ARG A 293 27.25 -20.01 -11.05
C ARG A 293 27.14 -19.10 -9.81
N MET A 294 26.51 -17.94 -9.94
CA MET A 294 26.33 -17.00 -8.82
C MET A 294 25.51 -17.61 -7.68
N ARG A 295 24.42 -18.32 -8.02
CA ARG A 295 23.56 -19.01 -7.04
C ARG A 295 24.33 -20.10 -6.30
N LYS A 296 25.17 -20.88 -6.98
CA LYS A 296 26.00 -21.93 -6.38
C LYS A 296 26.92 -21.36 -5.31
N ALA A 297 27.61 -20.25 -5.60
CA ALA A 297 28.49 -19.56 -4.66
C ALA A 297 27.72 -19.10 -3.40
N LEU A 298 26.56 -18.47 -3.58
CA LEU A 298 25.76 -17.96 -2.45
C LEU A 298 25.10 -19.06 -1.63
N SER A 299 24.63 -20.14 -2.27
CA SER A 299 23.85 -21.20 -1.61
C SER A 299 24.57 -21.86 -0.44
N GLN A 300 25.91 -21.84 -0.43
CA GLN A 300 26.72 -22.38 0.67
C GLN A 300 26.45 -21.68 2.00
N GLY A 301 26.19 -20.37 1.96
CA GLY A 301 25.84 -19.56 3.14
C GLY A 301 24.43 -19.76 3.68
N PHE A 302 23.59 -20.52 2.96
CA PHE A 302 22.19 -20.79 3.32
C PHE A 302 21.92 -22.28 3.58
N THR A 303 22.97 -23.10 3.72
CA THR A 303 22.81 -24.51 4.10
C THR A 303 22.37 -24.63 5.56
N GLN A 304 21.70 -25.73 5.93
CA GLN A 304 21.31 -25.98 7.33
C GLN A 304 22.49 -25.88 8.31
N ARG A 305 23.67 -26.36 7.88
CA ARG A 305 24.91 -26.24 8.67
C ARG A 305 25.35 -24.79 8.84
N ALA A 306 25.24 -23.96 7.80
CA ALA A 306 25.57 -22.55 7.87
C ALA A 306 24.58 -21.79 8.78
N LEU A 307 23.28 -22.04 8.63
CA LEU A 307 22.22 -21.43 9.43
C LEU A 307 22.41 -21.70 10.93
N ARG A 308 22.72 -22.94 11.32
CA ARG A 308 23.04 -23.27 12.73
C ARG A 308 24.25 -22.51 13.27
N LYS A 309 25.28 -22.30 12.44
CA LYS A 309 26.44 -21.48 12.84
C LYS A 309 26.11 -19.99 12.93
N GLN A 310 25.12 -19.53 12.17
CA GLN A 310 24.66 -18.14 12.11
C GLN A 310 23.63 -17.81 13.20
N GLU A 311 23.04 -18.81 13.85
CA GLU A 311 21.94 -18.66 14.81
C GLU A 311 22.21 -17.62 15.92
N HIS A 312 23.41 -17.61 16.49
CA HIS A 312 23.79 -16.64 17.52
C HIS A 312 23.68 -15.17 17.05
N ILE A 313 23.87 -14.91 15.74
CA ILE A 313 23.69 -13.58 15.14
C ILE A 313 22.21 -13.22 15.14
N LEU A 314 21.33 -14.15 14.77
CA LEU A 314 19.87 -13.94 14.81
C LEU A 314 19.42 -13.66 16.25
N GLN A 315 19.83 -14.50 17.20
CA GLN A 315 19.47 -14.36 18.62
C GLN A 315 19.92 -13.02 19.20
N LYS A 316 21.12 -12.54 18.84
CA LYS A 316 21.62 -11.23 19.27
C LYS A 316 20.65 -10.10 18.89
N TYR A 317 20.19 -10.05 17.64
CA TYR A 317 19.31 -8.95 17.18
C TYR A 317 17.86 -9.12 17.62
N VAL A 318 17.37 -10.36 17.75
CA VAL A 318 16.05 -10.62 18.34
C VAL A 318 16.05 -10.22 19.82
N GLY A 319 17.08 -10.57 20.58
CA GLY A 319 17.25 -10.13 21.97
C GLY A 319 17.29 -8.60 22.09
N LEU A 320 18.05 -7.93 21.23
CA LEU A 320 18.11 -6.47 21.21
C LEU A 320 16.75 -5.82 20.87
N LEU A 321 15.98 -6.40 19.95
CA LEU A 321 14.61 -5.96 19.67
C LEU A 321 13.74 -6.02 20.93
N ILE A 322 13.73 -7.16 21.62
CA ILE A 322 12.94 -7.36 22.85
C ILE A 322 13.40 -6.41 23.95
N GLU A 323 14.71 -6.22 24.12
CA GLU A 323 15.27 -5.26 25.08
C GLU A 323 14.75 -3.84 24.84
N ARG A 324 14.74 -3.39 23.58
CA ARG A 324 14.25 -2.06 23.21
C ARG A 324 12.75 -1.90 23.44
N LEU A 325 11.95 -2.92 23.14
CA LEU A 325 10.52 -2.90 23.40
C LEU A 325 10.20 -2.83 24.91
N ARG A 326 10.95 -3.57 25.74
CA ARG A 326 10.85 -3.50 27.21
C ARG A 326 11.19 -2.12 27.74
N GLN A 327 12.26 -1.49 27.23
CA GLN A 327 12.63 -0.12 27.61
C GLN A 327 11.52 0.90 27.30
N MET A 328 10.80 0.72 26.18
CA MET A 328 9.66 1.59 25.84
C MET A 328 8.47 1.36 26.78
N GLU A 329 8.21 0.12 27.17
CA GLU A 329 7.18 -0.22 28.15
C GLU A 329 7.50 0.38 29.53
N GLU A 330 8.73 0.21 30.01
CA GLU A 330 9.19 0.76 31.29
C GLU A 330 9.08 2.29 31.31
N ALA A 331 9.39 2.95 30.19
CA ALA A 331 9.24 4.40 30.04
C ALA A 331 7.78 4.88 30.00
N ALA A 332 6.81 3.98 29.82
CA ALA A 332 5.38 4.30 29.76
C ALA A 332 4.69 4.32 31.14
N ASP A 333 5.45 4.18 32.25
CA ASP A 333 4.98 4.33 33.65
C ASP A 333 3.67 3.58 33.97
N GLY A 334 3.58 2.32 33.52
CA GLY A 334 2.44 1.44 33.78
C GLY A 334 1.20 1.67 32.89
N GLN A 335 1.23 2.63 31.97
CA GLN A 335 0.14 2.88 31.01
C GLN A 335 0.22 1.97 29.75
N GLY A 336 1.34 1.26 29.58
CA GLY A 336 1.63 0.48 28.38
C GLY A 336 2.12 1.36 27.22
N ALA A 337 3.05 0.84 26.42
CA ALA A 337 3.59 1.57 25.26
C ALA A 337 2.82 1.23 23.98
N VAL A 338 2.44 2.26 23.22
CA VAL A 338 1.93 2.08 21.85
C VAL A 338 3.11 2.18 20.88
N VAL A 339 3.36 1.09 20.14
CA VAL A 339 4.52 0.98 19.26
C VAL A 339 4.06 0.67 17.83
N ASP A 340 4.46 1.51 16.88
CA ASP A 340 4.45 1.13 15.47
C ASP A 340 5.57 0.10 15.26
N ILE A 341 5.21 -1.16 15.06
CA ILE A 341 6.16 -2.28 14.97
C ILE A 341 6.88 -2.36 13.62
N VAL A 342 6.35 -1.71 12.57
CA VAL A 342 6.91 -1.83 11.21
C VAL A 342 8.35 -1.33 11.13
N PRO A 343 8.71 -0.15 11.68
CA PRO A 343 10.11 0.28 11.76
C PRO A 343 10.99 -0.69 12.54
N TRP A 344 10.49 -1.27 13.63
CA TRP A 344 11.27 -2.19 14.47
C TRP A 344 11.64 -3.48 13.74
N PHE A 345 10.68 -4.10 13.04
CA PHE A 345 11.00 -5.25 12.20
C PHE A 345 11.97 -4.91 11.07
N ASN A 346 11.85 -3.73 10.47
CA ASN A 346 12.85 -3.27 9.50
C ASN A 346 14.23 -3.10 10.16
N TYR A 347 14.33 -2.42 11.30
CA TYR A 347 15.61 -2.25 12.01
C TYR A 347 16.28 -3.59 12.29
N THR A 348 15.50 -4.56 12.81
CA THR A 348 16.00 -5.90 13.11
C THR A 348 16.50 -6.63 11.87
N THR A 349 15.70 -6.66 10.81
CA THR A 349 16.03 -7.42 9.61
C THR A 349 17.20 -6.81 8.83
N PHE A 350 17.29 -5.47 8.78
CA PHE A 350 18.45 -4.79 8.19
C PHE A 350 19.72 -5.05 8.99
N ASP A 351 19.69 -4.97 10.32
CA ASP A 351 20.88 -5.23 11.15
C ASP A 351 21.31 -6.71 11.08
N ILE A 352 20.36 -7.64 11.07
CA ILE A 352 20.63 -9.07 10.81
C ILE A 352 21.31 -9.26 9.47
N PHE A 353 20.77 -8.67 8.39
CA PHE A 353 21.39 -8.78 7.07
C PHE A 353 22.74 -8.08 7.02
N GLY A 354 22.89 -6.93 7.68
CA GLY A 354 24.16 -6.21 7.77
C GLY A 354 25.26 -7.12 8.32
N ASP A 355 24.98 -7.75 9.46
CA ASP A 355 25.92 -8.65 10.11
C ASP A 355 26.14 -9.94 9.29
N LEU A 356 25.09 -10.58 8.78
CA LEU A 356 25.22 -11.79 7.95
C LEU A 356 25.81 -11.53 6.57
N GLY A 357 25.64 -10.35 6.00
CA GLY A 357 26.02 -10.01 4.65
C GLY A 357 27.39 -9.33 4.56
N PHE A 358 27.66 -8.37 5.44
CA PHE A 358 28.88 -7.55 5.40
C PHE A 358 29.77 -7.75 6.62
N GLY A 359 29.33 -8.54 7.59
CA GLY A 359 30.01 -8.66 8.86
C GLY A 359 29.91 -7.45 9.79
N GLU A 360 29.08 -6.47 9.44
CA GLU A 360 28.85 -5.27 10.24
C GLU A 360 27.37 -4.85 10.16
N SER A 361 26.81 -4.49 11.32
CA SER A 361 25.44 -3.99 11.44
C SER A 361 25.25 -2.64 10.73
N PHE A 362 24.00 -2.19 10.59
CA PHE A 362 23.67 -0.80 10.26
C PHE A 362 23.34 0.04 11.51
N ASP A 363 23.35 -0.61 12.68
CA ASP A 363 23.04 -0.05 13.99
C ASP A 363 21.66 0.60 14.06
N CYS A 364 20.69 0.07 13.31
CA CYS A 364 19.33 0.59 13.28
C CYS A 364 18.61 0.35 14.61
N LEU A 365 18.67 -0.88 15.13
CA LEU A 365 18.08 -1.25 16.42
C LEU A 365 18.77 -0.53 17.58
N GLN A 366 20.11 -0.46 17.53
CA GLN A 366 20.87 0.20 18.58
C GLN A 366 20.48 1.68 18.68
N ASN A 367 20.33 2.36 17.54
CA ASN A 367 19.99 3.78 17.51
C ASN A 367 18.48 4.06 17.46
N SER A 368 17.64 3.03 17.42
CA SER A 368 16.17 3.13 17.28
C SER A 368 15.73 4.01 16.11
N ARG A 369 16.50 3.99 15.01
CA ARG A 369 16.24 4.80 13.81
C ARG A 369 16.84 4.14 12.58
N TYR A 370 16.28 4.42 11.41
CA TYR A 370 16.90 4.02 10.15
C TYR A 370 18.29 4.63 10.00
N HIS A 371 19.25 3.80 9.61
CA HIS A 371 20.49 4.31 9.04
C HIS A 371 20.15 5.19 7.82
N PRO A 372 20.75 6.38 7.63
CA PRO A 372 20.38 7.31 6.54
C PRO A 372 20.37 6.65 5.16
N TRP A 373 21.29 5.71 4.92
CA TRP A 373 21.36 4.91 3.71
C TRP A 373 20.15 3.99 3.48
N ILE A 374 19.64 3.36 4.53
CA ILE A 374 18.47 2.48 4.46
C ILE A 374 17.22 3.29 4.16
N ALA A 375 17.06 4.46 4.78
CA ALA A 375 15.95 5.36 4.46
C ALA A 375 15.94 5.75 2.96
N LEU A 376 17.12 5.92 2.36
CA LEU A 376 17.26 6.20 0.93
C LEU A 376 16.97 4.98 0.03
N LEU A 377 17.16 3.74 0.51
CA LEU A 377 16.83 2.53 -0.25
C LEU A 377 15.35 2.49 -0.64
N PHE A 378 14.43 2.79 0.27
CA PHE A 378 13.00 2.75 -0.02
C PHE A 378 12.60 3.73 -1.14
N ASN A 379 13.20 4.92 -1.15
CA ASN A 379 12.99 5.90 -2.22
C ASN A 379 13.55 5.40 -3.56
N SER A 380 14.67 4.67 -3.53
CA SER A 380 15.27 4.08 -4.74
C SER A 380 14.39 2.99 -5.38
N VAL A 381 13.63 2.23 -4.59
CA VAL A 381 12.69 1.20 -5.09
C VAL A 381 11.53 1.84 -5.87
N LYS A 382 10.98 2.95 -5.36
CA LYS A 382 9.97 3.74 -6.09
C LYS A 382 10.54 4.28 -7.40
N ALA A 383 11.74 4.88 -7.35
CA ALA A 383 12.40 5.39 -8.55
C ALA A 383 12.68 4.29 -9.59
N ALA A 384 13.11 3.10 -9.15
CA ALA A 384 13.32 1.95 -10.02
C ALA A 384 12.03 1.53 -10.75
N SER A 385 10.88 1.60 -10.08
CA SER A 385 9.57 1.29 -10.69
C SER A 385 9.22 2.24 -11.85
N PHE A 386 9.51 3.54 -11.71
CA PHE A 386 9.34 4.52 -12.80
C PHE A 386 10.31 4.25 -13.96
N VAL A 387 11.58 3.96 -13.66
CA VAL A 387 12.59 3.64 -14.69
C VAL A 387 12.21 2.39 -15.47
N ILE A 388 11.81 1.32 -14.78
CA ILE A 388 11.35 0.08 -15.41
C ILE A 388 10.14 0.34 -16.30
N SER A 389 9.16 1.10 -15.81
CA SER A 389 7.97 1.48 -16.60
C SER A 389 8.35 2.27 -17.85
N ALA A 390 9.33 3.19 -17.75
CA ALA A 390 9.80 3.97 -18.88
C ALA A 390 10.52 3.11 -19.94
N ARG A 391 11.19 2.02 -19.57
CA ARG A 391 11.90 1.12 -20.51
C ARG A 391 10.98 0.44 -21.53
N PHE A 392 9.69 0.29 -21.22
CA PHE A 392 8.69 -0.18 -22.18
C PHE A 392 8.43 0.83 -23.30
N TYR A 393 8.89 2.08 -23.16
CA TYR A 393 8.69 3.18 -24.09
C TYR A 393 10.04 3.86 -24.40
N PRO A 394 10.82 3.39 -25.38
CA PRO A 394 12.21 3.84 -25.59
C PRO A 394 12.41 5.35 -25.73
N LEU A 395 11.44 6.06 -26.33
CA LEU A 395 11.46 7.53 -26.43
C LEU A 395 11.28 8.20 -25.06
N ILE A 396 10.39 7.67 -24.22
CA ILE A 396 10.16 8.16 -22.86
C ILE A 396 11.37 7.86 -21.99
N GLU A 397 11.94 6.64 -22.06
CA GLU A 397 13.19 6.31 -21.37
C GLU A 397 14.31 7.28 -21.74
N PHE A 398 14.51 7.53 -23.04
CA PHE A 398 15.53 8.46 -23.52
C PHE A 398 15.34 9.86 -22.93
N MET A 399 14.11 10.39 -22.96
CA MET A 399 13.79 11.70 -22.39
C MET A 399 13.99 11.72 -20.86
N LEU A 400 13.48 10.71 -20.16
CA LEU A 400 13.59 10.57 -18.71
C LEU A 400 15.06 10.58 -18.28
N MET A 401 15.90 9.73 -18.89
CA MET A 401 17.33 9.60 -18.58
C MET A 401 18.13 10.90 -18.82
N LYS A 402 17.69 11.74 -19.76
CA LYS A 402 18.24 13.08 -20.02
C LYS A 402 17.79 14.11 -18.99
N CYS A 403 16.56 14.00 -18.50
CA CYS A 403 15.96 14.90 -17.52
C CYS A 403 16.35 14.60 -16.06
N ILE A 404 16.95 13.44 -15.76
CA ILE A 404 17.40 13.12 -14.40
C ILE A 404 18.39 14.19 -13.89
N PRO A 405 18.03 14.93 -12.80
CA PRO A 405 18.88 15.97 -12.24
C PRO A 405 20.24 15.43 -11.77
N LYS A 406 21.30 16.23 -11.91
CA LYS A 406 22.65 15.88 -11.42
C LYS A 406 22.69 15.48 -9.93
N PRO A 407 21.96 16.14 -9.00
CA PRO A 407 21.92 15.72 -7.60
C PRO A 407 21.40 14.31 -7.42
N LEU A 408 20.38 13.91 -8.20
CA LEU A 408 19.79 12.57 -8.11
C LEU A 408 20.75 11.50 -8.65
N LYS A 409 21.48 11.79 -9.72
CA LYS A 409 22.57 10.91 -10.22
C LYS A 409 23.69 10.76 -9.19
N LYS A 410 24.09 11.86 -8.55
CA LYS A 410 25.10 11.83 -7.47
C LYS A 410 24.60 11.00 -6.29
N MET A 411 23.35 11.16 -5.87
CA MET A 411 22.75 10.36 -4.81
C MET A 411 22.77 8.86 -5.12
N GLN A 412 22.47 8.46 -6.36
CA GLN A 412 22.58 7.07 -6.82
C GLN A 412 24.02 6.55 -6.76
N GLN A 413 25.00 7.35 -7.19
CA GLN A 413 26.41 6.99 -7.14
C GLN A 413 26.93 6.85 -5.70
N ASP A 414 26.61 7.82 -4.85
CA ASP A 414 26.97 7.83 -3.43
C ASP A 414 26.33 6.61 -2.73
N HIS A 415 25.11 6.22 -3.11
CA HIS A 415 24.43 5.03 -2.62
C HIS A 415 25.15 3.73 -2.98
N PHE A 416 25.56 3.58 -4.26
CA PHE A 416 26.33 2.43 -4.71
C PHE A 416 27.72 2.38 -4.05
N GLN A 417 28.37 3.54 -3.88
CA GLN A 417 29.68 3.63 -3.25
C GLN A 417 29.67 3.12 -1.80
N GLN A 418 28.60 3.36 -1.04
CA GLN A 418 28.51 2.83 0.33
C GLN A 418 28.52 1.30 0.36
N ILE A 419 27.90 0.63 -0.61
CA ILE A 419 28.00 -0.84 -0.73
C ILE A 419 29.41 -1.25 -1.12
N VAL A 420 30.02 -0.57 -2.09
CA VAL A 420 31.40 -0.83 -2.49
C VAL A 420 32.33 -0.75 -1.27
N ASP A 421 32.18 0.29 -0.44
CA ASP A 421 32.98 0.49 0.76
C ASP A 421 32.74 -0.60 1.81
N LYS A 422 31.48 -1.02 2.04
CA LYS A 422 31.13 -2.13 2.95
C LYS A 422 31.73 -3.45 2.49
N VAL A 423 31.56 -3.79 1.22
CA VAL A 423 32.15 -5.00 0.63
C VAL A 423 33.66 -4.95 0.73
N GLN A 424 34.29 -3.83 0.37
CA GLN A 424 35.75 -3.70 0.41
C GLN A 424 36.30 -3.81 1.84
N ARG A 425 35.65 -3.17 2.83
CA ARG A 425 36.01 -3.35 4.25
C ARG A 425 35.95 -4.82 4.65
N ARG A 426 34.89 -5.52 4.24
CA ARG A 426 34.70 -6.92 4.57
C ARG A 426 35.73 -7.85 3.91
N LEU A 427 36.14 -7.54 2.68
CA LEU A 427 37.20 -8.28 1.96
C LEU A 427 38.58 -8.11 2.60
N ASN A 428 38.81 -7.00 3.31
CA ASN A 428 40.07 -6.72 3.99
C ASN A 428 40.14 -7.31 5.43
N TRP A 429 39.12 -8.04 5.87
CA TRP A 429 39.10 -8.67 7.19
C TRP A 429 39.81 -10.02 7.20
N GLU A 430 40.65 -10.23 8.21
CA GLU A 430 41.34 -11.50 8.47
C GLU A 430 40.52 -12.45 9.38
N VAL A 431 39.50 -11.93 10.07
CA VAL A 431 38.70 -12.72 11.04
C VAL A 431 37.72 -13.63 10.31
N GLU A 432 37.87 -14.94 10.51
CA GLU A 432 36.86 -15.91 10.10
C GLU A 432 35.58 -15.76 10.91
N ARG A 433 34.46 -15.62 10.20
CA ARG A 433 33.12 -15.55 10.78
C ARG A 433 32.11 -16.31 9.91
N PRO A 434 31.07 -16.92 10.49
CA PRO A 434 30.14 -17.76 9.74
C PRO A 434 29.09 -16.95 8.94
N ASP A 435 29.47 -15.81 8.38
CA ASP A 435 28.58 -14.94 7.59
C ASP A 435 28.48 -15.40 6.12
N ILE A 436 27.50 -14.90 5.38
CA ILE A 436 27.22 -15.26 3.98
C ILE A 436 28.42 -14.94 3.07
N MET A 437 29.08 -13.80 3.29
CA MET A 437 30.24 -13.39 2.48
C MET A 437 31.43 -14.34 2.66
N SER A 438 31.70 -14.85 3.86
CA SER A 438 32.73 -15.86 4.11
C SER A 438 32.52 -17.11 3.26
N TYR A 439 31.28 -17.57 3.12
CA TYR A 439 30.97 -18.73 2.29
C TYR A 439 31.19 -18.44 0.80
N VAL A 440 30.84 -17.23 0.35
CA VAL A 440 31.11 -16.78 -1.02
C VAL A 440 32.61 -16.69 -1.29
N LEU A 441 33.37 -16.08 -0.39
CA LEU A 441 34.82 -15.92 -0.52
C LEU A 441 35.51 -17.28 -0.55
N LYS A 442 35.16 -18.17 0.38
CA LYS A 442 35.67 -19.54 0.39
C LYS A 442 35.35 -20.28 -0.91
N HIS A 443 34.13 -20.13 -1.43
CA HIS A 443 33.77 -20.73 -2.71
C HIS A 443 34.62 -20.19 -3.87
N ASN A 444 34.85 -18.88 -3.90
CA ASN A 444 35.69 -18.22 -4.90
C ASN A 444 37.15 -18.71 -4.82
N ASP A 445 37.70 -18.85 -3.62
CA ASP A 445 39.07 -19.32 -3.40
C ASP A 445 39.24 -20.78 -3.86
N GLU A 446 38.27 -21.64 -3.54
CA GLU A 446 38.25 -23.05 -3.96
C GLU A 446 37.96 -23.23 -5.46
N ASN A 447 37.28 -22.27 -6.10
CA ASN A 447 36.78 -22.38 -7.48
C ASN A 447 36.99 -21.08 -8.27
N ALA A 448 38.25 -20.66 -8.45
CA ALA A 448 38.58 -19.36 -9.06
C ALA A 448 37.93 -19.07 -10.44
N LYS A 449 37.60 -20.10 -11.23
CA LYS A 449 36.91 -19.95 -12.54
C LYS A 449 35.37 -19.93 -12.44
N GLU A 450 34.81 -20.42 -11.33
CA GLU A 450 33.36 -20.47 -11.07
C GLU A 450 32.93 -19.48 -9.97
N GLY A 451 33.86 -18.72 -9.39
CA GLY A 451 33.56 -17.71 -8.38
C GLY A 451 32.92 -16.44 -8.93
N MET A 452 32.29 -15.64 -8.07
CA MET A 452 31.75 -14.32 -8.43
C MET A 452 32.86 -13.28 -8.52
N SER A 453 32.85 -12.44 -9.55
CA SER A 453 33.75 -11.29 -9.63
C SER A 453 33.44 -10.26 -8.55
N LEU A 454 34.39 -9.36 -8.25
CA LEU A 454 34.18 -8.29 -7.27
C LEU A 454 32.93 -7.43 -7.60
N GLY A 455 32.76 -7.09 -8.87
CA GLY A 455 31.62 -6.32 -9.33
C GLY A 455 30.28 -7.06 -9.15
N GLU A 456 30.27 -8.38 -9.41
CA GLU A 456 29.10 -9.24 -9.19
C GLU A 456 28.76 -9.37 -7.70
N MET A 457 29.77 -9.46 -6.83
CA MET A 457 29.57 -9.46 -5.38
C MET A 457 28.97 -8.14 -4.90
N GLN A 458 29.53 -7.00 -5.32
CA GLN A 458 29.01 -5.67 -4.96
C GLN A 458 27.55 -5.49 -5.42
N ALA A 459 27.24 -5.79 -6.68
CA ALA A 459 25.89 -5.69 -7.22
C ALA A 459 24.90 -6.65 -6.52
N THR A 460 25.35 -7.86 -6.19
CA THR A 460 24.49 -8.86 -5.55
C THR A 460 24.22 -8.54 -4.09
N PHE A 461 25.23 -8.17 -3.30
CA PHE A 461 25.04 -7.83 -1.88
C PHE A 461 24.29 -6.50 -1.69
N MET A 462 24.40 -5.56 -2.65
CA MET A 462 23.50 -4.40 -2.68
C MET A 462 22.03 -4.85 -2.73
N VAL A 463 21.69 -5.68 -3.72
CA VAL A 463 20.30 -6.11 -3.93
C VAL A 463 19.80 -6.99 -2.78
N LEU A 464 20.63 -7.91 -2.28
CA LEU A 464 20.28 -8.77 -1.15
C LEU A 464 20.04 -7.97 0.15
N THR A 465 20.68 -6.80 0.32
CA THR A 465 20.42 -5.96 1.50
C THR A 465 18.99 -5.49 1.56
N THR A 466 18.45 -5.02 0.44
CA THR A 466 17.05 -4.60 0.35
C THR A 466 16.12 -5.81 0.38
N VAL A 467 16.39 -6.81 -0.46
CA VAL A 467 15.48 -7.96 -0.65
C VAL A 467 15.41 -8.85 0.59
N GLY A 468 16.53 -9.10 1.27
CA GLY A 468 16.56 -9.96 2.46
C GLY A 468 15.96 -9.31 3.71
N SER A 469 16.02 -7.99 3.81
CA SER A 469 15.58 -7.26 5.00
C SER A 469 14.10 -6.88 4.91
N GLU A 470 13.73 -6.12 3.88
CA GLU A 470 12.39 -5.52 3.75
C GLU A 470 11.31 -6.59 3.60
N THR A 471 11.55 -7.63 2.79
CA THR A 471 10.53 -8.68 2.57
C THR A 471 10.18 -9.42 3.85
N THR A 472 11.18 -9.75 4.65
CA THR A 472 11.02 -10.40 5.95
C THR A 472 10.24 -9.50 6.91
N ALA A 473 10.59 -8.21 6.99
CA ALA A 473 9.88 -7.24 7.81
C ALA A 473 8.41 -7.09 7.39
N THR A 474 8.11 -7.12 6.09
CA THR A 474 6.75 -7.06 5.56
C THR A 474 5.91 -8.27 5.95
N VAL A 475 6.43 -9.50 5.83
CA VAL A 475 5.71 -10.71 6.31
C VAL A 475 5.42 -10.61 7.80
N LEU A 476 6.44 -10.27 8.61
CA LEU A 476 6.30 -10.20 10.06
C LEU A 476 5.27 -9.15 10.49
N SER A 477 5.32 -7.97 9.85
CA SER A 477 4.36 -6.88 10.09
C SER A 477 2.93 -7.30 9.76
N GLY A 478 2.71 -7.88 8.57
CA GLY A 478 1.40 -8.34 8.14
C GLY A 478 0.86 -9.47 9.02
N THR A 479 1.71 -10.43 9.35
CA THR A 479 1.36 -11.56 10.23
C THR A 479 0.94 -11.07 11.61
N LEU A 480 1.71 -10.17 12.22
CA LEU A 480 1.42 -9.62 13.54
C LEU A 480 0.12 -8.79 13.53
N ASN A 481 -0.09 -7.97 12.48
CA ASN A 481 -1.33 -7.22 12.31
C ASN A 481 -2.56 -8.16 12.28
N HIS A 482 -2.49 -9.26 11.53
CA HIS A 482 -3.55 -10.26 11.51
C HIS A 482 -3.73 -10.96 12.87
N LEU A 483 -2.66 -11.27 13.60
CA LEU A 483 -2.76 -11.89 14.92
C LEU A 483 -3.43 -10.97 15.94
N ILE A 484 -3.07 -9.68 15.97
CA ILE A 484 -3.65 -8.68 16.87
C ILE A 484 -5.14 -8.50 16.57
N ALA A 485 -5.53 -8.53 15.29
CA ALA A 485 -6.95 -8.49 14.89
C ALA A 485 -7.75 -9.76 15.24
N HIS A 486 -7.08 -10.87 15.60
CA HIS A 486 -7.72 -12.15 15.92
C HIS A 486 -7.20 -12.72 17.28
N PRO A 487 -7.66 -12.16 18.42
CA PRO A 487 -7.11 -12.47 19.75
C PRO A 487 -7.12 -13.96 20.12
N VAL A 488 -8.11 -14.73 19.64
CA VAL A 488 -8.19 -16.18 19.86
C VAL A 488 -7.01 -16.92 19.21
N MET A 489 -6.62 -16.49 18.01
CA MET A 489 -5.52 -17.09 17.27
C MET A 489 -4.18 -16.71 17.88
N LEU A 490 -4.03 -15.45 18.33
CA LEU A 490 -2.87 -14.99 19.09
C LEU A 490 -2.71 -15.76 20.40
N ALA A 491 -3.76 -15.88 21.21
CA ALA A 491 -3.71 -16.62 22.48
C ALA A 491 -3.36 -18.10 22.29
N ARG A 492 -3.78 -18.72 21.17
CA ARG A 492 -3.37 -20.08 20.83
C ARG A 492 -1.88 -20.18 20.51
N LEU A 493 -1.35 -19.21 19.75
CA LEU A 493 0.08 -19.15 19.43
C LEU A 493 0.92 -18.93 20.69
N GLU A 494 0.53 -17.98 21.54
CA GLU A 494 1.19 -17.73 22.81
C GLU A 494 1.22 -18.98 23.70
N ARG A 495 0.12 -19.73 23.76
CA ARG A 495 0.05 -20.97 24.54
C ARG A 495 1.00 -22.04 24.01
N GLU A 496 1.11 -22.20 22.70
CA GLU A 496 2.04 -23.16 22.10
C GLU A 496 3.49 -22.79 22.43
N VAL A 497 3.88 -21.53 22.19
CA VAL A 497 5.24 -21.05 22.41
C VAL A 497 5.61 -21.07 23.90
N ARG A 498 4.80 -20.46 24.77
CA ARG A 498 5.04 -20.39 26.23
C ARG A 498 4.85 -21.74 26.92
N GLY A 499 4.15 -22.68 26.30
CA GLY A 499 4.01 -24.05 26.79
C GLY A 499 5.20 -24.95 26.46
N LYS A 500 5.91 -24.69 25.35
CA LYS A 500 7.09 -25.44 24.93
C LYS A 500 8.38 -24.96 25.61
N PHE A 501 8.53 -23.64 25.78
CA PHE A 501 9.76 -23.02 26.25
C PHE A 501 9.56 -22.32 27.60
N LEU A 502 10.44 -22.61 28.56
CA LEU A 502 10.47 -21.98 29.88
C LEU A 502 11.45 -20.81 29.95
N LYS A 503 12.45 -20.80 29.07
CA LYS A 503 13.49 -19.77 29.00
C LYS A 503 13.75 -19.34 27.56
N GLU A 504 14.24 -18.11 27.39
CA GLU A 504 14.54 -17.53 26.08
C GLU A 504 15.65 -18.29 25.34
N ASP A 505 16.64 -18.85 26.06
CA ASP A 505 17.75 -19.61 25.49
C ASP A 505 17.35 -21.00 24.93
N GLU A 506 16.16 -21.48 25.27
CA GLU A 506 15.60 -22.72 24.71
C GLU A 506 15.00 -22.52 23.30
N ILE A 507 14.73 -21.28 22.91
CA ILE A 507 14.09 -20.91 21.64
C ILE A 507 15.13 -20.95 20.51
N THR A 508 15.53 -22.16 20.10
CA THR A 508 16.52 -22.38 19.04
C THR A 508 15.88 -22.60 17.67
N LEU A 509 16.63 -22.40 16.58
CA LEU A 509 16.17 -22.64 15.21
C LEU A 509 15.62 -24.07 15.04
N ASP A 510 16.33 -25.07 15.56
CA ASP A 510 15.89 -26.47 15.48
C ASP A 510 14.59 -26.68 16.28
N ALA A 511 14.49 -26.13 17.51
CA ALA A 511 13.30 -26.30 18.35
C ALA A 511 12.05 -25.61 17.78
N LEU A 512 12.21 -24.48 17.09
CA LEU A 512 11.11 -23.76 16.44
C LEU A 512 10.48 -24.57 15.28
N THR A 513 11.24 -25.46 14.63
CA THR A 513 10.69 -26.33 13.58
C THR A 513 9.67 -27.33 14.09
N GLU A 514 9.67 -27.63 15.39
CA GLU A 514 8.74 -28.57 16.03
C GLU A 514 7.39 -27.96 16.41
N LEU A 515 7.19 -26.65 16.19
CA LEU A 515 5.96 -25.94 16.59
C LEU A 515 4.94 -25.90 15.44
N PRO A 516 3.95 -26.80 15.39
CA PRO A 516 3.07 -26.92 14.24
C PRO A 516 2.20 -25.66 14.05
N TYR A 517 1.72 -25.04 15.13
CA TYR A 517 0.84 -23.88 15.00
C TYR A 517 1.61 -22.60 14.65
N LEU A 518 2.80 -22.38 15.21
CA LEU A 518 3.70 -21.31 14.77
C LEU A 518 4.00 -21.41 13.26
N ASN A 519 4.35 -22.60 12.78
CA ASN A 519 4.62 -22.82 11.36
C ASN A 519 3.36 -22.60 10.50
N ALA A 520 2.18 -22.99 10.99
CA ALA A 520 0.92 -22.68 10.32
C ALA A 520 0.65 -21.17 10.25
N VAL A 521 0.91 -20.43 11.33
CA VAL A 521 0.78 -18.96 11.37
C VAL A 521 1.74 -18.28 10.40
N ILE A 522 3.00 -18.72 10.33
CA ILE A 522 3.99 -18.16 9.38
C ILE A 522 3.55 -18.42 7.93
N ASN A 523 3.10 -19.64 7.62
CA ASN A 523 2.60 -19.99 6.29
C ASN A 523 1.35 -19.17 5.91
N GLU A 524 0.42 -18.99 6.86
CA GLU A 524 -0.77 -18.15 6.65
C GLU A 524 -0.41 -16.66 6.53
N GLY A 525 0.62 -16.21 7.24
CA GLY A 525 1.18 -14.86 7.12
C GLY A 525 1.74 -14.59 5.72
N LEU A 526 2.56 -15.50 5.20
CA LEU A 526 3.08 -15.44 3.81
C LEU A 526 1.96 -15.46 2.77
N ARG A 527 0.87 -16.16 3.07
CA ARG A 527 -0.30 -16.31 2.21
C ARG A 527 -1.17 -15.06 2.15
N CYS A 528 -1.40 -14.43 3.30
CA CYS A 528 -2.23 -13.22 3.44
C CYS A 528 -1.46 -11.95 3.11
N CYS A 529 -0.16 -11.91 3.40
CA CYS A 529 0.71 -10.76 3.20
C CYS A 529 1.98 -11.15 2.40
N PRO A 530 1.83 -11.56 1.12
CA PRO A 530 2.98 -11.88 0.29
C PRO A 530 3.83 -10.62 0.05
N PRO A 531 5.13 -10.60 0.41
CA PRO A 531 5.96 -9.39 0.26
C PRO A 531 6.18 -8.97 -1.19
N ILE A 532 6.13 -9.93 -2.10
CA ILE A 532 6.23 -9.70 -3.54
C ILE A 532 4.91 -10.13 -4.16
N PRO A 533 3.87 -9.27 -4.13
CA PRO A 533 2.58 -9.55 -4.75
C PRO A 533 2.62 -9.30 -6.27
N VAL A 534 3.69 -8.65 -6.75
CA VAL A 534 3.90 -8.26 -8.14
C VAL A 534 4.42 -9.39 -9.00
N MET A 535 4.21 -9.23 -10.31
CA MET A 535 4.51 -10.24 -11.29
C MET A 535 6.02 -10.26 -11.61
N LEU A 536 6.60 -11.46 -11.70
CA LEU A 536 8.02 -11.72 -12.01
C LEU A 536 8.19 -12.17 -13.48
N PRO A 537 8.16 -11.24 -14.46
CA PRO A 537 7.93 -11.58 -15.87
C PRO A 537 9.01 -12.48 -16.46
N ARG A 538 8.52 -13.48 -17.21
CA ARG A 538 9.31 -14.39 -18.04
C ARG A 538 8.92 -14.23 -19.51
N VAL A 539 9.74 -14.75 -20.42
CA VAL A 539 9.46 -14.69 -21.86
C VAL A 539 9.29 -16.11 -22.40
N VAL A 540 8.27 -16.31 -23.26
CA VAL A 540 8.09 -17.56 -24.00
C VAL A 540 9.30 -17.79 -24.90
N PRO A 541 9.91 -18.99 -24.84
CA PRO A 541 11.11 -19.31 -25.61
C PRO A 541 10.88 -19.31 -27.13
N ASP A 542 11.98 -19.32 -27.88
CA ASP A 542 11.97 -19.38 -29.34
C ASP A 542 11.21 -20.61 -29.84
N GLY A 543 10.27 -20.39 -30.77
CA GLY A 543 9.39 -21.43 -31.31
C GLY A 543 8.05 -21.59 -30.58
N GLY A 544 7.82 -20.83 -29.50
CA GLY A 544 6.59 -20.89 -28.70
C GLY A 544 6.57 -22.05 -27.70
N ASP A 545 5.66 -21.99 -26.74
CA ASP A 545 5.44 -23.08 -25.77
C ASP A 545 4.02 -23.03 -25.18
N THR A 546 3.62 -24.08 -24.46
CA THR A 546 2.32 -24.23 -23.81
C THR A 546 2.38 -23.90 -22.33
N VAL A 547 1.44 -23.06 -21.87
CA VAL A 547 1.21 -22.74 -20.45
C VAL A 547 -0.26 -22.98 -20.12
N CYS A 548 -0.54 -23.77 -19.08
CA CYS A 548 -1.91 -24.15 -18.68
C CYS A 548 -2.73 -24.73 -19.85
N GLY A 549 -2.10 -25.53 -20.72
CA GLY A 549 -2.72 -26.10 -21.91
C GLY A 549 -2.97 -25.11 -23.06
N MET A 550 -2.56 -23.84 -22.92
CA MET A 550 -2.69 -22.81 -23.96
C MET A 550 -1.35 -22.61 -24.69
N TRP A 551 -1.37 -22.73 -26.03
CA TRP A 551 -0.22 -22.40 -26.86
C TRP A 551 0.04 -20.89 -26.89
N LEU A 552 1.29 -20.50 -26.67
CA LEU A 552 1.74 -19.12 -26.68
C LEU A 552 2.86 -18.94 -27.72
N PRO A 553 2.81 -17.86 -28.53
CA PRO A 553 3.87 -17.55 -29.48
C PRO A 553 5.15 -17.11 -28.76
N ASP A 554 6.28 -17.24 -29.47
CA ASP A 554 7.58 -16.75 -29.03
C ASP A 554 7.55 -15.25 -28.69
N GLY A 555 8.37 -14.84 -27.72
CA GLY A 555 8.49 -13.43 -27.32
C GLY A 555 7.31 -12.88 -26.52
N ALA A 556 6.25 -13.66 -26.27
CA ALA A 556 5.21 -13.25 -25.33
C ALA A 556 5.77 -13.15 -23.91
N ALA A 557 5.55 -12.02 -23.26
CA ALA A 557 5.88 -11.80 -21.87
C ALA A 557 4.78 -12.40 -20.98
N LEU A 558 5.22 -13.18 -20.00
CA LEU A 558 4.39 -13.86 -19.02
C LEU A 558 4.74 -13.30 -17.67
N PRO A 559 4.12 -12.18 -17.25
CA PRO A 559 4.08 -11.79 -15.87
C PRO A 559 3.24 -12.82 -15.10
N PRO A 560 3.86 -13.71 -14.30
CA PRO A 560 3.11 -14.65 -13.49
C PRO A 560 2.51 -13.87 -12.32
N ARG A 561 1.21 -14.04 -12.09
CA ARG A 561 0.66 -13.76 -10.78
C ARG A 561 1.19 -14.87 -9.87
N LEU A 562 1.95 -14.54 -8.82
CA LEU A 562 2.06 -15.45 -7.68
C LEU A 562 0.62 -15.64 -7.23
N PRO A 563 0.07 -16.84 -7.36
CA PRO A 563 -1.32 -16.99 -7.06
C PRO A 563 -1.45 -16.67 -5.57
N SER A 564 -2.30 -15.70 -5.29
CA SER A 564 -3.23 -15.84 -4.18
C SER A 564 -4.18 -17.01 -4.51
N THR A 565 -3.64 -18.21 -4.79
CA THR A 565 -4.34 -19.52 -4.85
C THR A 565 -5.05 -19.81 -3.54
N HIS A 566 -4.83 -18.96 -2.55
CA HIS A 566 -5.39 -19.05 -1.24
C HIS A 566 -6.36 -17.91 -0.88
N LEU A 567 -6.43 -16.81 -1.65
CA LEU A 567 -7.51 -15.81 -1.49
C LEU A 567 -8.71 -16.10 -2.39
N THR A 568 -8.61 -17.11 -3.26
CA THR A 568 -9.81 -17.79 -3.74
C THR A 568 -10.49 -18.39 -2.53
N GLN A 569 -11.56 -17.75 -2.07
CA GLN A 569 -12.60 -18.47 -1.35
C GLN A 569 -12.85 -19.75 -2.15
N GLY A 570 -12.60 -20.90 -1.53
CA GLY A 570 -13.07 -22.16 -2.09
C GLY A 570 -14.56 -22.01 -2.43
N PRO A 571 -15.07 -22.77 -3.41
CA PRO A 571 -16.50 -22.77 -3.67
C PRO A 571 -17.21 -23.02 -2.33
N ALA A 572 -18.00 -22.04 -1.90
CA ALA A 572 -18.99 -22.25 -0.86
C ALA A 572 -19.95 -23.29 -1.43
N ASN A 573 -19.69 -24.57 -1.14
CA ASN A 573 -20.57 -25.74 -1.25
C ASN A 573 -19.78 -27.03 -0.99
N ALA A 574 -19.76 -27.49 0.27
CA ALA A 574 -20.01 -28.86 0.70
C ALA A 574 -20.04 -28.91 2.23
#